data_AF-A0A7M4E4U7-F1
#
_entry.id   AF-A0A7M4E4U7-F1
#
_cell.length_a   1.000
_cell.length_b   1.000
_cell.length_c   1.000
_cell.angle_alpha   90.00
_cell.angle_beta   90.00
_cell.angle_gamma   90.00
#
_symmetry.space_group_name_H-M   'P 1'
#
loop_
_entity.id
_entity.type
_entity.pdbx_description
1 polymer ?
#
loop_
_entity_poly.entity_id
_entity_poly.type
_entity_poly.pdbx_seq_one_letter_code
_entity_poly.pdbx_strand_id
1 'polypeptide(L)'
;MVYDDANKKWVPAGGSTGFSRVHIYHHTGNNTFRVVGRKIQDHQVVINCAIPKGLKYNQATQTFHQWRDARQVYGLNFGSKEDANVFASAMMHALEVLNSQEAASKLLKSPLLTYLKCMFCPTLPRQNSQLPPQVQNGPSQEELEIQRRQLQEQQRQKELERERLDRERMERERLERERLERERLERERLEQEQLERERQERERQERLERERQERERQERERLERLERERQERERQEQLEREQLEWERERRISNAATPASVENSLNSVLGDSSASEPVLQAASQPIEPPTQQGKAFCYCY
;
A
#
# COMPACT_ATOMS: atom_id res chain seq x y z
N MET A 1 1.80 -2.15 14.84
CA MET A 1 2.35 -3.40 15.44
C MET A 1 3.00 -3.04 16.76
N VAL A 2 3.06 -4.01 17.68
CA VAL A 2 3.75 -3.90 18.98
C VAL A 2 4.80 -5.00 19.05
N TYR A 3 5.97 -4.72 19.60
CA TYR A 3 6.98 -5.75 19.82
C TYR A 3 6.70 -6.48 21.14
N ASP A 4 6.56 -7.80 21.06
CA ASP A 4 6.43 -8.69 22.21
C ASP A 4 7.82 -9.16 22.63
N ASP A 5 8.32 -8.59 23.74
CA ASP A 5 9.64 -8.89 24.28
C ASP A 5 9.78 -10.33 24.79
N ALA A 6 8.68 -10.99 25.18
CA ALA A 6 8.71 -12.38 25.66
C ALA A 6 8.90 -13.35 24.49
N ASN A 7 8.19 -13.11 23.40
CA ASN A 7 8.22 -13.96 22.21
C ASN A 7 9.19 -13.48 21.11
N LYS A 8 9.90 -12.36 21.35
CA LYS A 8 10.84 -11.71 20.41
C LYS A 8 10.26 -11.47 19.01
N LYS A 9 8.96 -11.20 18.94
CA LYS A 9 8.22 -11.09 17.67
C LYS A 9 7.35 -9.84 17.64
N TRP A 10 7.10 -9.35 16.45
CA TRP A 10 6.11 -8.31 16.25
C TRP A 10 4.70 -8.90 16.22
N VAL A 11 3.77 -8.29 16.96
CA VAL A 11 2.37 -8.66 17.00
C VAL A 11 1.48 -7.52 16.49
N PRO A 12 0.32 -7.82 15.88
CA PRO A 12 -0.61 -6.78 15.47
C PRO A 12 -1.14 -6.00 16.67
N ALA A 13 -1.17 -4.67 16.55
CA ALA A 13 -1.79 -3.82 17.56
C ALA A 13 -3.32 -3.97 17.43
N GLY A 14 -4.02 -4.26 18.54
CA GLY A 14 -5.47 -4.51 18.52
C GLY A 14 -5.88 -5.97 18.24
N GLY A 15 -4.93 -6.91 18.25
CA GLY A 15 -5.20 -8.35 18.21
C GLY A 15 -5.52 -8.96 16.84
N SER A 16 -5.75 -8.13 15.81
CA SER A 16 -5.93 -8.59 14.42
C SER A 16 -5.04 -7.79 13.46
N THR A 17 -4.59 -8.44 12.38
CA THR A 17 -3.84 -7.77 11.32
C THR A 17 -4.75 -6.90 10.45
N GLY A 18 -4.22 -5.80 9.91
CA GLY A 18 -4.94 -4.92 9.00
C GLY A 18 -4.39 -3.50 8.94
N PHE A 19 -4.77 -2.77 7.89
CA PHE A 19 -4.39 -1.37 7.73
C PHE A 19 -5.16 -0.46 8.68
N SER A 20 -4.45 0.55 9.18
CA SER A 20 -4.97 1.57 10.07
C SER A 20 -4.62 2.94 9.55
N ARG A 21 -5.54 3.90 9.70
CA ARG A 21 -5.26 5.31 9.49
C ARG A 21 -4.64 5.87 10.76
N VAL A 22 -3.42 6.38 10.67
CA VAL A 22 -2.65 6.87 11.80
C VAL A 22 -2.45 8.37 11.67
N HIS A 23 -2.77 9.11 12.72
CA HIS A 23 -2.58 10.56 12.79
C HIS A 23 -1.76 10.95 14.01
N ILE A 24 -1.05 12.08 13.88
CA ILE A 24 -0.41 12.77 15.00
C ILE A 24 -1.31 13.95 15.37
N TYR A 25 -1.88 13.92 16.57
CA TYR A 25 -2.68 15.01 17.11
C TYR A 25 -1.80 15.95 17.92
N HIS A 26 -2.01 17.25 17.74
CA HIS A 26 -1.39 18.30 18.55
C HIS A 26 -2.46 18.97 19.41
N HIS A 27 -2.26 18.96 20.72
CA HIS A 27 -3.07 19.72 21.64
C HIS A 27 -2.33 21.02 22.01
N THR A 28 -2.73 22.12 21.39
CA THR A 28 -2.05 23.42 21.49
C THR A 28 -2.07 24.00 22.90
N GLY A 29 -3.13 23.75 23.69
CA GLY A 29 -3.28 24.32 25.04
C GLY A 29 -2.26 23.81 26.06
N ASN A 30 -1.78 22.56 25.91
CA ASN A 30 -0.74 21.99 26.77
C ASN A 30 0.53 21.61 25.97
N ASN A 31 0.57 21.98 24.70
CA ASN A 31 1.61 21.64 23.73
C ASN A 31 2.01 20.16 23.74
N THR A 32 1.04 19.25 23.83
CA THR A 32 1.31 17.80 23.78
C THR A 32 0.99 17.22 22.43
N PHE A 33 1.75 16.20 22.03
CA PHE A 33 1.49 15.44 20.82
C PHE A 33 1.14 13.99 21.14
N ARG A 34 0.25 13.38 20.36
CA ARG A 34 -0.13 11.97 20.50
C ARG A 34 -0.31 11.30 19.15
N VAL A 35 0.17 10.06 19.03
CA VAL A 35 -0.11 9.20 17.88
C VAL A 35 -1.40 8.42 18.15
N VAL A 36 -2.37 8.55 17.27
CA VAL A 36 -3.63 7.80 17.33
C VAL A 36 -3.82 7.04 16.02
N GLY A 37 -3.91 5.72 16.11
CA GLY A 37 -4.16 4.82 14.99
C GLY A 37 -5.52 4.16 15.10
N ARG A 38 -6.35 4.26 14.05
CA ARG A 38 -7.65 3.59 13.97
C ARG A 38 -7.68 2.66 12.77
N LYS A 39 -8.10 1.41 12.99
CA LYS A 39 -8.22 0.41 11.91
C LYS A 39 -9.26 0.88 10.88
N ILE A 40 -9.00 0.63 9.60
CA ILE A 40 -9.86 1.13 8.51
C ILE A 40 -11.21 0.39 8.47
N GLN A 41 -11.22 -0.90 8.83
CA GLN A 41 -12.40 -1.77 8.72
C GLN A 41 -13.49 -1.48 9.76
N ASP A 42 -13.13 -1.27 11.02
CA ASP A 42 -14.04 -1.21 12.17
C ASP A 42 -13.84 0.07 13.03
N HIS A 43 -12.95 0.96 12.60
CA HIS A 43 -12.55 2.17 13.33
C HIS A 43 -12.05 1.93 14.76
N GLN A 44 -11.63 0.70 15.08
CA GLN A 44 -11.07 0.35 16.37
C GLN A 44 -9.78 1.14 16.62
N VAL A 45 -9.65 1.74 17.79
CA VAL A 45 -8.41 2.43 18.21
C VAL A 45 -7.38 1.37 18.57
N VAL A 46 -6.35 1.22 17.73
CA VAL A 46 -5.29 0.22 17.91
C VAL A 46 -4.01 0.81 18.50
N ILE A 47 -3.83 2.13 18.39
CA ILE A 47 -2.70 2.86 18.98
C ILE A 47 -3.24 4.16 19.59
N ASN A 48 -2.86 4.43 20.84
CA ASN A 48 -3.07 5.71 21.51
C ASN A 48 -1.84 6.00 22.38
N CYS A 49 -0.81 6.58 21.77
CA CYS A 49 0.49 6.79 22.39
C CYS A 49 0.78 8.28 22.53
N ALA A 50 1.20 8.73 23.72
CA ALA A 50 1.75 10.07 23.86
C ALA A 50 3.14 10.14 23.22
N ILE A 51 3.51 11.31 22.70
CA ILE A 51 4.85 11.59 22.19
C ILE A 51 5.56 12.44 23.26
N PRO A 52 6.34 11.83 24.17
CA PRO A 52 7.11 12.59 25.13
C PRO A 52 8.29 13.29 24.45
N LYS A 53 8.79 14.34 25.09
CA LYS A 53 10.04 14.98 24.71
C LYS A 53 11.17 13.96 24.72
N GLY A 54 12.05 14.04 23.71
CA GLY A 54 13.21 13.14 23.61
C GLY A 54 12.87 11.70 23.18
N LEU A 55 11.62 11.44 22.74
CA LEU A 55 11.27 10.17 22.12
C LEU A 55 12.22 9.89 20.95
N LYS A 56 12.77 8.67 20.95
CA LYS A 56 13.67 8.20 19.90
C LYS A 56 12.87 7.54 18.80
N TYR A 57 12.72 8.24 17.69
CA TYR A 57 12.11 7.75 16.47
C TYR A 57 13.17 7.10 15.57
N ASN A 58 12.96 5.86 15.15
CA ASN A 58 13.88 5.11 14.31
C ASN A 58 13.20 4.67 13.00
N GLN A 59 13.78 5.07 11.88
CA GLN A 59 13.35 4.67 10.54
C GLN A 59 14.13 3.41 10.14
N ALA A 60 13.69 2.25 10.64
CA ALA A 60 14.41 0.99 10.47
C ALA A 60 14.50 0.53 9.01
N THR A 61 13.46 0.80 8.20
CA THR A 61 13.50 0.70 6.74
C THR A 61 12.73 1.88 6.12
N GLN A 62 12.71 1.98 4.79
CA GLN A 62 11.96 3.04 4.07
C GLN A 62 10.44 2.99 4.28
N THR A 63 9.89 1.87 4.76
CA THR A 63 8.46 1.68 4.99
C THR A 63 8.17 1.10 6.38
N PHE A 64 9.19 0.94 7.23
CA PHE A 64 9.02 0.41 8.58
C PHE A 64 9.71 1.31 9.59
N HIS A 65 8.90 2.01 10.38
CA HIS A 65 9.37 2.93 11.41
C HIS A 65 8.95 2.45 12.80
N GLN A 66 9.80 2.68 13.80
CA GLN A 66 9.56 2.22 15.15
C GLN A 66 10.01 3.24 16.20
N TRP A 67 9.37 3.20 17.36
CA TRP A 67 9.78 3.98 18.52
C TRP A 67 9.44 3.23 19.80
N ARG A 68 10.11 3.60 20.90
CA ARG A 68 9.90 3.01 22.21
C ARG A 68 9.12 3.97 23.10
N ASP A 69 8.10 3.44 23.75
CA ASP A 69 7.43 4.05 24.90
C ASP A 69 7.87 3.32 26.19
N ALA A 70 7.48 3.84 27.35
CA ALA A 70 7.78 3.25 28.66
C ALA A 70 7.26 1.80 28.81
N ARG A 71 6.21 1.43 28.07
CA ARG A 71 5.55 0.12 28.21
C ARG A 71 5.93 -0.89 27.14
N GLN A 72 6.13 -0.44 25.90
CA GLN A 72 6.30 -1.32 24.75
C GLN A 72 6.93 -0.59 23.57
N VAL A 73 7.36 -1.34 22.56
CA VAL A 73 7.87 -0.78 21.30
C VAL A 73 6.76 -0.81 20.26
N TYR A 74 6.51 0.35 19.65
CA TYR A 74 5.58 0.48 18.54
C TYR A 74 6.33 0.39 17.22
N GLY A 75 5.72 -0.27 16.25
CA GLY A 75 6.18 -0.34 14.88
C GLY A 75 5.03 -0.04 13.91
N LEU A 76 5.29 0.81 12.93
CA LEU A 76 4.38 1.10 11.83
C LEU A 76 4.97 0.55 10.55
N ASN A 77 4.19 -0.29 9.87
CA ASN A 77 4.47 -0.76 8.52
C ASN A 77 3.58 0.03 7.56
N PHE A 78 4.19 0.87 6.73
CA PHE A 78 3.52 1.79 5.82
C PHE A 78 3.20 1.10 4.48
N GLY A 79 2.08 1.48 3.87
CA GLY A 79 1.69 0.96 2.55
C GLY A 79 2.53 1.52 1.41
N SER A 80 3.14 2.70 1.60
CA SER A 80 3.99 3.37 0.62
C SER A 80 5.18 4.07 1.31
N LYS A 81 6.24 4.32 0.53
CA LYS A 81 7.40 5.10 1.00
C LYS A 81 7.01 6.56 1.23
N GLU A 82 6.12 7.07 0.40
CA GLU A 82 5.60 8.44 0.46
C GLU A 82 4.87 8.68 1.78
N ASP A 83 3.97 7.77 2.19
CA ASP A 83 3.28 7.85 3.48
C ASP A 83 4.25 7.78 4.66
N ALA A 84 5.25 6.91 4.57
CA ALA A 84 6.28 6.77 5.58
C ALA A 84 7.05 8.09 5.78
N ASN A 85 7.45 8.73 4.68
CA ASN A 85 8.16 10.01 4.70
C ASN A 85 7.30 11.15 5.26
N VAL A 86 6.04 11.25 4.84
CA VAL A 86 5.11 12.28 5.37
C VAL A 86 4.93 12.12 6.88
N PHE A 87 4.74 10.89 7.35
CA PHE A 87 4.60 10.61 8.78
C PHE A 87 5.90 10.92 9.55
N ALA A 88 7.06 10.55 9.00
CA ALA A 88 8.36 10.83 9.59
C ALA A 88 8.60 12.35 9.74
N SER A 89 8.33 13.13 8.71
CA SER A 89 8.45 14.60 8.75
C SER A 89 7.55 15.22 9.83
N ALA A 90 6.29 14.78 9.92
CA ALA A 90 5.38 15.24 10.96
C ALA A 90 5.85 14.85 12.38
N MET A 91 6.40 13.64 12.55
CA MET A 91 6.97 13.18 13.81
C MET A 91 8.20 13.99 14.23
N MET A 92 9.13 14.23 13.31
CA MET A 92 10.34 15.03 13.57
C MET A 92 9.98 16.46 13.96
N HIS A 93 9.02 17.07 13.26
CA HIS A 93 8.51 18.40 13.59
C HIS A 93 7.88 18.45 15.00
N ALA A 94 7.07 17.45 15.37
CA ALA A 94 6.51 17.37 16.72
C ALA A 94 7.59 17.29 17.81
N LEU A 95 8.64 16.51 17.58
CA LEU A 95 9.78 16.38 18.51
C LEU A 95 10.58 17.68 18.62
N GLU A 96 10.76 18.41 17.51
CA GLU A 96 11.42 19.72 17.50
C GLU A 96 10.64 20.75 18.31
N VAL A 97 9.32 20.83 18.13
CA VAL A 97 8.44 21.73 18.91
C VAL A 97 8.51 21.41 20.41
N LEU A 98 8.51 20.13 20.78
CA LEU A 98 8.66 19.70 22.17
C LEU A 98 10.06 20.02 22.74
N ASN A 99 11.10 19.99 21.92
CA ASN A 99 12.47 20.29 22.33
C ASN A 99 12.71 21.78 22.55
N SER A 100 12.21 22.63 21.64
CA SER A 100 12.38 24.10 21.65
C SER A 100 11.74 24.79 22.85
N GLN A 101 10.74 24.17 23.49
CA GLN A 101 10.02 24.75 24.62
C GLN A 101 10.89 24.94 25.88
N GLU A 102 12.01 24.21 26.02
CA GLU A 102 12.90 24.33 27.19
C GLU A 102 13.80 25.57 27.12
N ALA A 103 14.14 26.07 25.93
CA ALA A 103 14.89 27.31 25.76
C ALA A 103 14.05 28.54 26.17
N ALA A 104 12.76 28.54 25.80
CA ALA A 104 11.85 29.62 26.16
C ALA A 104 11.39 29.57 27.63
N SER A 105 11.20 28.38 28.20
CA SER A 105 10.75 28.21 29.59
C SER A 105 11.88 28.34 30.64
N LYS A 106 13.15 28.15 30.26
CA LYS A 106 14.29 28.49 31.14
C LYS A 106 14.55 30.00 31.23
N LEU A 107 14.25 30.78 30.18
CA LEU A 107 14.41 32.24 30.20
C LEU A 107 13.35 32.96 31.07
N LEU A 108 12.17 32.36 31.23
CA LEU A 108 11.04 32.90 32.01
C LEU A 108 11.00 32.46 33.48
N LYS A 109 11.97 31.65 33.95
CA LYS A 109 12.11 31.24 35.36
C LYS A 109 13.35 31.83 36.05
N SER A 110 13.91 32.92 35.53
CA SER A 110 14.83 33.77 36.29
C SER A 110 14.03 34.70 37.21
N PRO A 111 14.29 34.75 38.54
CA PRO A 111 13.61 35.69 39.44
C PRO A 111 13.93 37.17 39.18
N LEU A 112 14.77 37.48 38.18
CA LEU A 112 15.30 38.84 37.97
C LEU A 112 14.54 39.69 36.93
N LEU A 113 13.47 39.18 36.30
CA LEU A 113 12.73 39.94 35.28
C LEU A 113 11.37 40.48 35.73
N THR A 114 11.05 40.43 37.03
CA THR A 114 9.89 41.14 37.60
C THR A 114 10.19 42.62 37.89
N TYR A 115 11.46 43.05 37.82
CA TYR A 115 11.85 44.39 38.26
C TYR A 115 11.91 45.47 37.16
N LEU A 116 11.64 45.14 35.89
CA LEU A 116 11.88 46.06 34.76
C LEU A 116 10.62 46.48 33.99
N LYS A 117 9.46 46.55 34.66
CA LYS A 117 8.21 47.05 34.03
C LYS A 117 7.39 48.00 34.89
N CYS A 118 8.04 48.76 35.78
CA CYS A 118 7.40 49.86 36.50
C CYS A 118 8.40 51.00 36.73
N MET A 119 8.71 51.81 35.71
CA MET A 119 9.27 53.15 35.91
C MET A 119 9.01 54.03 34.68
N PHE A 120 7.75 54.36 34.43
CA PHE A 120 7.41 55.53 33.60
C PHE A 120 6.10 56.14 34.12
N CYS A 121 6.22 57.27 34.83
CA CYS A 121 5.30 58.42 34.90
C CYS A 121 5.80 59.45 35.95
N PRO A 122 5.36 60.72 35.91
CA PRO A 122 6.28 61.87 35.90
C PRO A 122 6.15 62.89 37.06
N THR A 123 7.16 63.79 37.12
CA THR A 123 7.17 65.21 37.58
C THR A 123 7.06 65.64 39.08
N LEU A 124 8.15 66.34 39.51
CA LEU A 124 8.28 67.57 40.36
C LEU A 124 8.13 67.48 41.91
N PRO A 125 8.67 68.44 42.72
CA PRO A 125 9.92 69.23 42.62
C PRO A 125 10.72 69.43 43.97
N ARG A 126 11.93 70.00 43.86
CA ARG A 126 12.58 71.02 44.76
C ARG A 126 13.17 70.63 46.14
N GLN A 127 14.51 70.68 46.25
CA GLN A 127 15.37 71.50 47.16
C GLN A 127 16.82 71.00 47.04
N ASN A 128 17.74 71.78 46.48
CA ASN A 128 18.63 72.77 47.10
C ASN A 128 19.93 72.19 47.70
N SER A 129 21.04 72.78 47.23
CA SER A 129 22.38 72.91 47.85
C SER A 129 23.45 71.85 47.59
N GLN A 130 24.53 72.36 46.99
CA GLN A 130 25.95 72.04 47.18
C GLN A 130 26.62 71.01 46.25
N LEU A 131 27.33 71.61 45.30
CA LEU A 131 28.36 71.08 44.40
C LEU A 131 29.59 70.55 45.17
N PRO A 132 30.27 69.55 44.59
CA PRO A 132 31.72 69.62 44.36
C PRO A 132 32.05 69.58 42.85
N PRO A 133 33.26 70.00 42.44
CA PRO A 133 33.59 70.21 41.04
C PRO A 133 33.66 68.89 40.27
N GLN A 134 32.87 68.82 39.20
CA GLN A 134 32.89 67.79 38.16
C GLN A 134 34.14 67.97 37.31
N VAL A 135 35.01 66.95 37.29
CA VAL A 135 36.04 66.79 36.26
C VAL A 135 35.34 66.38 34.98
N GLN A 136 35.16 67.33 34.07
CA GLN A 136 34.56 67.10 32.77
C GLN A 136 35.59 66.45 31.82
N ASN A 137 35.73 65.13 31.93
CA ASN A 137 36.33 64.28 30.90
C ASN A 137 35.20 63.69 30.04
N GLY A 138 34.53 64.56 29.28
CA GLY A 138 33.64 64.11 28.20
C GLY A 138 34.44 64.05 26.89
N PRO A 139 34.15 63.08 25.99
CA PRO A 139 34.84 63.00 24.71
C PRO A 139 34.73 64.33 23.95
N SER A 140 35.84 64.75 23.34
CA SER A 140 35.89 66.00 22.59
C SER A 140 34.90 65.97 21.43
N GLN A 141 34.47 67.13 20.94
CA GLN A 141 33.53 67.21 19.81
C GLN A 141 34.06 66.46 18.56
N GLU A 142 35.38 66.43 18.39
CA GLU A 142 36.06 65.68 17.32
C GLU A 142 35.97 64.16 17.54
N GLU A 143 36.06 63.67 18.78
CA GLU A 143 35.88 62.25 19.12
C GLU A 143 34.45 61.76 18.87
N LEU A 144 33.44 62.61 19.09
CA LEU A 144 32.04 62.30 18.76
C LEU A 144 31.82 62.14 17.25
N GLU A 145 32.48 62.98 16.44
CA GLU A 145 32.40 62.89 14.97
C GLU A 145 33.10 61.64 14.44
N ILE A 146 34.25 61.29 15.00
CA ILE A 146 34.96 60.03 14.70
C ILE A 146 34.09 58.82 15.05
N GLN A 147 33.45 58.82 16.23
CA GLN A 147 32.57 57.74 16.66
C GLN A 147 31.33 57.63 15.74
N ARG A 148 30.76 58.76 15.30
CA ARG A 148 29.65 58.78 14.33
C ARG A 148 30.06 58.18 12.99
N ARG A 149 31.26 58.51 12.51
CA ARG A 149 31.80 58.00 11.22
C ARG A 149 32.07 56.50 11.29
N GLN A 150 32.66 56.03 12.38
CA GLN A 150 32.88 54.59 12.63
C GLN A 150 31.57 53.81 12.69
N LEU A 151 30.54 54.33 13.37
CA LEU A 151 29.23 53.68 13.42
C LEU A 151 28.59 53.57 12.03
N GLN A 152 28.71 54.62 11.22
CA GLN A 152 28.18 54.65 9.86
C GLN A 152 28.91 53.68 8.92
N GLU A 153 30.23 53.54 9.06
CA GLU A 153 31.01 52.51 8.35
C GLU A 153 30.64 51.10 8.79
N GLN A 154 30.46 50.88 10.10
CA GLN A 154 30.05 49.59 10.62
C GLN A 154 28.64 49.19 10.16
N GLN A 155 27.72 50.17 9.99
CA GLN A 155 26.41 49.94 9.39
C GLN A 155 26.52 49.56 7.90
N ARG A 156 27.32 50.28 7.10
CA ARG A 156 27.56 49.93 5.69
C ARG A 156 28.17 48.53 5.54
N GLN A 157 29.11 48.18 6.41
CA GLN A 157 29.73 46.85 6.38
C GLN A 157 28.70 45.74 6.67
N LYS A 158 27.81 45.96 7.66
CA LYS A 158 26.71 45.04 7.97
C LYS A 158 25.69 44.93 6.84
N GLU A 159 25.41 46.01 6.12
CA GLU A 159 24.52 45.98 4.95
C GLU A 159 25.12 45.17 3.80
N LEU A 160 26.39 45.39 3.48
CA LEU A 160 27.09 44.61 2.46
C LEU A 160 27.18 43.12 2.82
N GLU A 161 27.42 42.80 4.10
CA GLU A 161 27.43 41.41 4.56
C GLU A 161 26.06 40.74 4.42
N ARG A 162 24.98 41.46 4.77
CA ARG A 162 23.60 40.98 4.55
C ARG A 162 23.30 40.75 3.08
N GLU A 163 23.67 41.68 2.21
CA GLU A 163 23.46 41.56 0.76
C GLU A 163 24.21 40.35 0.18
N ARG A 164 25.44 40.09 0.64
CA ARG A 164 26.19 38.89 0.23
C ARG A 164 25.51 37.60 0.69
N LEU A 165 25.05 37.55 1.94
CA LEU A 165 24.34 36.38 2.48
C LEU A 165 23.01 36.13 1.76
N ASP A 166 22.27 37.20 1.43
CA ASP A 166 21.02 37.09 0.67
C ASP A 166 21.28 36.60 -0.75
N ARG A 167 22.34 37.09 -1.41
CA ARG A 167 22.75 36.61 -2.73
C ARG A 167 23.14 35.13 -2.71
N GLU A 168 23.93 34.71 -1.72
CA GLU A 168 24.33 33.30 -1.55
C GLU A 168 23.13 32.39 -1.27
N ARG A 169 22.17 32.86 -0.46
CA ARG A 169 20.90 32.14 -0.22
C ARG A 169 20.12 31.95 -1.51
N MET A 170 19.95 33.00 -2.31
CA MET A 170 19.22 32.93 -3.59
C MET A 170 19.91 32.02 -4.59
N GLU A 171 21.24 32.03 -4.66
CA GLU A 171 22.01 31.14 -5.52
C GLU A 171 21.87 29.67 -5.10
N ARG A 172 21.93 29.41 -3.79
CA ARG A 172 21.72 28.07 -3.24
C ARG A 172 20.31 27.55 -3.52
N GLU A 173 19.29 28.38 -3.34
CA GLU A 173 17.89 28.03 -3.63
C GLU A 173 17.69 27.74 -5.13
N ARG A 174 18.33 28.52 -6.01
CA ARG A 174 18.29 28.28 -7.46
C ARG A 174 18.94 26.94 -7.84
N LEU A 175 20.11 26.63 -7.29
CA LEU A 175 20.80 25.35 -7.54
C LEU A 175 20.00 24.16 -7.00
N GLU A 176 19.38 24.31 -5.83
CA GLU A 176 18.51 23.27 -5.26
C GLU A 176 17.28 23.02 -6.14
N ARG A 177 16.66 24.09 -6.64
CA ARG A 177 15.53 24.00 -7.58
C ARG A 177 15.92 23.31 -8.88
N GLU A 178 17.07 23.66 -9.46
CA GLU A 178 17.58 23.04 -10.69
C GLU A 178 17.89 21.55 -10.48
N ARG A 179 18.46 21.18 -9.32
CA ARG A 179 18.72 19.79 -8.96
C ARG A 179 17.43 18.98 -8.83
N LEU A 180 16.41 19.53 -8.15
CA LEU A 180 15.11 18.88 -8.00
C LEU A 180 14.40 18.71 -9.35
N GLU A 181 14.48 19.69 -10.23
CA GLU A 181 13.92 19.61 -11.58
C GLU A 181 14.61 18.52 -12.42
N ARG A 182 15.94 18.44 -12.35
CA ARG A 182 16.71 17.38 -13.01
C ARG A 182 16.37 15.99 -12.48
N GLU A 183 16.25 15.83 -11.16
CA GLU A 183 15.86 14.57 -10.52
C GLU A 183 14.44 14.15 -10.93
N ARG A 184 13.51 15.10 -11.03
CA ARG A 184 12.15 14.85 -11.50
C ARG A 184 12.12 14.38 -12.96
N LEU A 185 12.86 15.04 -13.84
CA LEU A 185 12.96 14.65 -15.26
C LEU A 185 13.60 13.27 -15.41
N GLU A 186 14.63 12.95 -14.62
CA GLU A 186 15.26 11.63 -14.65
C GLU A 186 14.29 10.53 -14.18
N ARG A 187 13.53 10.80 -13.12
CA ARG A 187 12.49 9.88 -12.64
C ARG A 187 11.40 9.64 -13.69
N GLU A 188 10.94 10.70 -14.35
CA GLU A 188 9.93 10.60 -15.41
C GLU A 188 10.43 9.80 -16.62
N ARG A 189 11.71 9.96 -17.00
CA ARG A 189 12.33 9.15 -18.06
C ARG A 189 12.41 7.68 -17.68
N LEU A 190 12.81 7.35 -16.45
CA LEU A 190 12.88 5.97 -15.98
C LEU A 190 11.49 5.33 -15.90
N GLU A 191 10.46 6.08 -15.48
CA GLU A 191 9.08 5.62 -15.43
C GLU A 191 8.52 5.34 -16.84
N GLN A 192 8.78 6.23 -17.80
CA GLN A 192 8.44 5.99 -19.20
C GLN A 192 9.13 4.75 -19.77
N GLU A 193 10.42 4.57 -19.50
CA GLU A 193 11.17 3.40 -19.96
C GLU A 193 10.62 2.09 -19.34
N GLN A 194 10.21 2.12 -18.07
CA GLN A 194 9.56 0.97 -17.43
C GLN A 194 8.22 0.64 -18.06
N LEU A 195 7.37 1.65 -18.28
CA LEU A 195 6.06 1.46 -18.92
C LEU A 195 6.21 0.91 -20.35
N GLU A 196 7.21 1.37 -21.11
CA GLU A 196 7.48 0.85 -22.45
C GLU A 196 7.94 -0.61 -22.40
N ARG A 197 8.85 -0.96 -21.48
CA ARG A 197 9.29 -2.35 -21.28
C ARG A 197 8.13 -3.26 -20.86
N GLU A 198 7.28 -2.81 -19.94
CA GLU A 198 6.11 -3.58 -19.51
C GLU A 198 5.12 -3.79 -20.66
N ARG A 199 4.89 -2.75 -21.49
CA ARG A 199 4.05 -2.86 -22.69
C ARG A 199 4.63 -3.88 -23.68
N GLN A 200 5.94 -3.83 -23.93
CA GLN A 200 6.61 -4.80 -24.81
C GLN A 200 6.54 -6.24 -24.25
N GLU A 201 6.66 -6.41 -22.93
CA GLU A 201 6.54 -7.71 -22.28
C GLU A 201 5.12 -8.27 -22.37
N ARG A 202 4.10 -7.44 -22.10
CA ARG A 202 2.69 -7.80 -22.28
C ARG A 202 2.39 -8.21 -23.72
N GLU A 203 2.88 -7.45 -24.70
CA GLU A 203 2.70 -7.77 -26.13
C GLU A 203 3.38 -9.10 -26.52
N ARG A 204 4.57 -9.37 -25.95
CA ARG A 204 5.26 -10.67 -26.13
C ARG A 204 4.48 -11.81 -25.48
N GLN A 205 3.97 -11.63 -24.26
CA GLN A 205 3.17 -12.64 -23.57
C GLN A 205 1.88 -12.94 -24.35
N GLU A 206 1.17 -11.92 -24.81
CA GLU A 206 -0.04 -12.09 -25.60
C GLU A 206 0.24 -12.81 -26.93
N ARG A 207 1.37 -12.50 -27.59
CA ARG A 207 1.79 -13.22 -28.80
C ARG A 207 2.06 -14.71 -28.52
N LEU A 208 2.75 -15.03 -27.43
CA LEU A 208 3.01 -16.42 -27.04
C LEU A 208 1.72 -17.15 -26.67
N GLU A 209 0.80 -16.49 -25.98
CA GLU A 209 -0.50 -17.07 -25.65
C GLU A 209 -1.35 -17.35 -26.89
N ARG A 210 -1.41 -16.40 -27.84
CA ARG A 210 -2.09 -16.60 -29.13
C ARG A 210 -1.48 -17.77 -29.90
N GLU A 211 -0.15 -17.87 -29.97
CA GLU A 211 0.51 -19.00 -30.63
C GLU A 211 0.20 -20.34 -29.94
N ARG A 212 0.16 -20.36 -28.60
CA ARG A 212 -0.24 -21.54 -27.83
C ARG A 212 -1.69 -21.94 -28.11
N GLN A 213 -2.62 -20.99 -28.10
CA GLN A 213 -4.02 -21.23 -28.38
C GLN A 213 -4.24 -21.72 -29.82
N GLU A 214 -3.50 -21.18 -30.78
CA GLU A 214 -3.55 -21.63 -32.18
C GLU A 214 -3.03 -23.06 -32.32
N ARG A 215 -1.91 -23.41 -31.67
CA ARG A 215 -1.39 -24.78 -31.64
C ARG A 215 -2.40 -25.75 -31.01
N GLU A 216 -3.02 -25.37 -29.90
CA GLU A 216 -4.02 -26.18 -29.21
C GLU A 216 -5.28 -26.39 -30.08
N ARG A 217 -5.72 -25.37 -30.82
CA ARG A 217 -6.81 -25.49 -31.81
C ARG A 217 -6.43 -26.42 -32.95
N GLN A 218 -5.23 -26.27 -33.53
CA GLN A 218 -4.76 -27.14 -34.61
C GLN A 218 -4.63 -28.59 -34.15
N GLU A 219 -4.18 -28.83 -32.92
CA GLU A 219 -4.10 -30.18 -32.34
C GLU A 219 -5.49 -30.78 -32.13
N ARG A 220 -6.44 -30.00 -31.59
CA ARG A 220 -7.84 -30.43 -31.45
C ARG A 220 -8.46 -30.78 -32.80
N GLU A 221 -8.30 -29.95 -33.82
CA GLU A 221 -8.82 -30.23 -35.16
C GLU A 221 -8.20 -31.49 -35.78
N ARG A 222 -6.91 -31.74 -35.54
CA ARG A 222 -6.24 -32.98 -35.97
C ARG A 222 -6.80 -34.21 -35.26
N LEU A 223 -7.01 -34.12 -33.95
CA LEU A 223 -7.61 -35.21 -33.16
C LEU A 223 -9.05 -35.49 -33.60
N GLU A 224 -9.88 -34.45 -33.79
CA GLU A 224 -11.25 -34.61 -34.30
C GLU A 224 -11.27 -35.23 -35.71
N ARG A 225 -10.33 -34.87 -36.58
CA ARG A 225 -10.21 -35.48 -37.91
C ARG A 225 -9.87 -36.97 -37.82
N LEU A 226 -8.90 -37.34 -36.98
CA LEU A 226 -8.52 -38.73 -36.76
C LEU A 226 -9.67 -39.55 -36.16
N GLU A 227 -10.43 -38.97 -35.24
CA GLU A 227 -11.60 -39.60 -34.65
C GLU A 227 -12.71 -39.82 -35.69
N ARG A 228 -12.98 -38.83 -36.54
CA ARG A 228 -13.95 -38.99 -37.65
C ARG A 228 -13.52 -40.08 -38.63
N GLU A 229 -12.26 -40.13 -39.02
CA GLU A 229 -11.75 -41.17 -39.91
C GLU A 229 -11.88 -42.57 -39.25
N ARG A 230 -11.60 -42.67 -37.94
CA ARG A 230 -11.78 -43.91 -37.19
C ARG A 230 -13.25 -44.34 -37.15
N GLN A 231 -14.17 -43.41 -36.86
CA GLN A 231 -15.62 -43.68 -36.86
C GLN A 231 -16.13 -44.08 -38.25
N GLU A 232 -15.63 -43.44 -39.31
CA GLU A 232 -16.00 -43.78 -40.69
C GLU A 232 -15.50 -45.18 -41.08
N ARG A 233 -14.26 -45.54 -40.70
CA ARG A 233 -13.74 -46.90 -40.86
C ARG A 233 -14.57 -47.94 -40.11
N GLU A 234 -14.91 -47.67 -38.84
CA GLU A 234 -15.77 -48.57 -38.04
C GLU A 234 -17.16 -48.74 -38.67
N ARG A 235 -17.77 -47.66 -39.18
CA ARG A 235 -19.05 -47.74 -39.92
C ARG A 235 -18.91 -48.54 -41.22
N GLN A 236 -17.83 -48.33 -41.96
CA GLN A 236 -17.57 -49.05 -43.21
C GLN A 236 -17.42 -50.55 -42.95
N GLU A 237 -16.65 -50.93 -41.92
CA GLU A 237 -16.50 -52.32 -41.48
C GLU A 237 -17.84 -52.90 -41.00
N GLN A 238 -18.67 -52.13 -40.31
CA GLN A 238 -19.99 -52.58 -39.88
C GLN A 238 -20.90 -52.86 -41.08
N LEU A 239 -20.95 -51.96 -42.07
CA LEU A 239 -21.71 -52.19 -43.30
C LEU A 239 -21.19 -53.41 -44.08
N GLU A 240 -19.87 -53.63 -44.10
CA GLU A 240 -19.29 -54.83 -44.73
C GLU A 240 -19.66 -56.12 -43.97
N ARG A 241 -19.65 -56.09 -42.64
CA ARG A 241 -20.12 -57.22 -41.81
C ARG A 241 -21.60 -57.51 -42.04
N GLU A 242 -22.45 -56.49 -42.05
CA GLU A 242 -23.88 -56.62 -42.32
C GLU A 242 -24.13 -57.17 -43.74
N GLN A 243 -23.37 -56.73 -44.75
CA GLN A 243 -23.45 -57.29 -46.10
C GLN A 243 -23.02 -58.76 -46.14
N LEU A 244 -21.94 -59.12 -45.45
CA LEU A 244 -21.48 -60.51 -45.36
C LEU A 244 -22.50 -61.40 -44.65
N GLU A 245 -23.12 -60.91 -43.57
CA GLU A 245 -24.20 -61.60 -42.86
C GLU A 245 -25.43 -61.78 -43.76
N TRP A 246 -25.87 -60.71 -44.43
CA TRP A 246 -26.96 -60.78 -45.40
C TRP A 246 -26.68 -61.79 -46.52
N GLU A 247 -25.45 -61.81 -47.04
CA GLU A 247 -25.06 -62.78 -48.06
C GLU A 247 -25.02 -64.21 -47.51
N ARG A 248 -24.55 -64.41 -46.27
CA ARG A 248 -24.59 -65.72 -45.58
C ARG A 248 -26.03 -66.20 -45.39
N GLU A 249 -26.93 -65.36 -44.88
CA GLU A 249 -28.35 -65.70 -44.71
C GLU A 249 -29.02 -66.03 -46.04
N ARG A 250 -28.72 -65.25 -47.10
CA ARG A 250 -29.21 -65.53 -48.44
C ARG A 250 -28.69 -66.87 -48.97
N ARG A 251 -27.41 -67.19 -48.76
CA ARG A 251 -26.83 -68.49 -49.15
C ARG A 251 -27.46 -69.64 -48.36
N ILE A 252 -27.73 -69.47 -47.07
CA ILE A 252 -28.43 -70.46 -46.23
C ILE A 252 -29.88 -70.65 -46.72
N SER A 253 -30.61 -69.57 -47.03
CA SER A 253 -31.96 -69.64 -47.59
C SER A 253 -31.99 -70.31 -48.97
N ASN A 254 -31.01 -70.05 -49.84
CA ASN A 254 -30.92 -70.69 -51.16
C ASN A 254 -30.47 -72.16 -51.10
N ALA A 255 -29.73 -72.56 -50.07
CA ALA A 255 -29.37 -73.96 -49.83
C ALA A 255 -30.55 -74.78 -49.23
N ALA A 256 -31.62 -74.12 -48.78
CA ALA A 256 -32.81 -74.75 -48.24
C ALA A 256 -34.00 -74.66 -49.21
N THR A 257 -34.17 -75.66 -50.09
CA THR A 257 -35.46 -76.00 -50.75
C THR A 257 -35.71 -77.52 -50.69
N PRO A 258 -36.98 -77.97 -50.66
CA PRO A 258 -37.49 -78.73 -49.52
C PRO A 258 -37.46 -80.25 -49.72
N ALA A 259 -37.04 -80.99 -48.68
CA ALA A 259 -37.33 -82.40 -48.53
C ALA A 259 -38.49 -82.60 -47.54
N SER A 260 -39.65 -82.86 -48.13
CA SER A 260 -40.75 -83.74 -47.71
C SER A 260 -41.53 -83.49 -46.41
N VAL A 261 -42.84 -83.40 -46.65
CA VAL A 261 -43.99 -83.69 -45.81
C VAL A 261 -43.80 -85.00 -45.02
N GLU A 262 -43.97 -84.98 -43.69
CA GLU A 262 -45.02 -85.71 -42.96
C GLU A 262 -44.87 -85.59 -41.43
N ASN A 263 -45.94 -85.11 -40.81
CA ASN A 263 -46.72 -85.74 -39.75
C ASN A 263 -46.09 -86.23 -38.42
N SER A 264 -46.87 -85.93 -37.37
CA SER A 264 -47.05 -86.68 -36.11
C SER A 264 -46.21 -86.38 -34.87
N LEU A 265 -46.92 -85.71 -33.95
CA LEU A 265 -47.28 -86.16 -32.60
C LEU A 265 -46.30 -86.00 -31.42
N ASN A 266 -46.85 -85.31 -30.40
CA ASN A 266 -46.74 -85.56 -28.95
C ASN A 266 -45.39 -85.28 -28.28
N SER A 267 -45.27 -84.85 -27.02
CA SER A 267 -46.14 -84.28 -25.99
C SER A 267 -45.24 -84.13 -24.75
N VAL A 268 -45.58 -83.19 -23.83
CA VAL A 268 -45.43 -83.34 -22.35
C VAL A 268 -44.09 -83.01 -21.64
N LEU A 269 -44.21 -82.00 -20.75
CA LEU A 269 -43.56 -81.73 -19.43
C LEU A 269 -42.05 -81.38 -19.38
N GLY A 270 -41.53 -80.45 -18.58
CA GLY A 270 -41.94 -79.50 -17.53
C GLY A 270 -40.74 -78.51 -17.39
N ASP A 271 -40.61 -77.51 -16.52
CA ASP A 271 -41.25 -77.09 -15.28
C ASP A 271 -40.64 -75.70 -14.93
N SER A 272 -41.36 -74.84 -14.21
CA SER A 272 -40.85 -73.75 -13.34
C SER A 272 -40.09 -72.55 -13.99
N SER A 273 -40.18 -71.27 -13.59
CA SER A 273 -40.75 -70.58 -12.43
C SER A 273 -40.74 -69.06 -12.70
N ALA A 274 -41.90 -68.42 -12.45
CA ALA A 274 -42.10 -67.16 -11.72
C ALA A 274 -41.54 -65.78 -12.16
N SER A 275 -42.49 -64.83 -12.20
CA SER A 275 -42.48 -63.44 -11.68
C SER A 275 -42.02 -62.27 -12.55
N GLU A 276 -43.02 -61.52 -13.05
CA GLU A 276 -42.98 -60.04 -13.13
C GLU A 276 -42.99 -59.42 -11.71
N PRO A 277 -42.48 -58.19 -11.47
CA PRO A 277 -43.27 -56.97 -11.74
C PRO A 277 -42.47 -55.73 -12.24
N VAL A 278 -43.14 -54.94 -13.09
CA VAL A 278 -43.50 -53.50 -12.98
C VAL A 278 -42.59 -52.53 -12.18
N LEU A 279 -42.32 -51.35 -12.78
CA LEU A 279 -42.46 -49.95 -12.27
C LEU A 279 -41.51 -49.03 -13.09
N GLN A 280 -41.96 -48.18 -14.01
CA GLN A 280 -42.65 -46.88 -13.85
C GLN A 280 -41.88 -45.86 -12.99
N ALA A 281 -41.31 -44.81 -13.62
CA ALA A 281 -41.34 -43.44 -13.10
C ALA A 281 -40.89 -42.41 -14.16
N ALA A 282 -41.72 -41.40 -14.34
CA ALA A 282 -41.46 -40.17 -15.05
C ALA A 282 -40.55 -39.24 -14.25
N SER A 283 -39.93 -38.25 -14.92
CA SER A 283 -39.77 -36.88 -14.38
C SER A 283 -39.31 -35.90 -15.46
N GLN A 284 -40.01 -34.76 -15.49
CA GLN A 284 -39.84 -33.58 -16.35
C GLN A 284 -39.01 -32.48 -15.62
N PRO A 285 -38.73 -31.30 -16.23
CA PRO A 285 -37.56 -30.45 -15.95
C PRO A 285 -37.82 -29.35 -14.89
N ILE A 286 -36.77 -28.88 -14.20
CA ILE A 286 -36.82 -27.73 -13.27
C ILE A 286 -35.50 -26.93 -13.29
N GLU A 287 -35.58 -25.62 -13.55
CA GLU A 287 -34.75 -24.54 -12.97
C GLU A 287 -35.61 -23.75 -11.94
N PRO A 288 -35.14 -22.66 -11.26
CA PRO A 288 -34.14 -22.52 -10.19
C PRO A 288 -34.82 -22.07 -8.85
N PRO A 289 -34.07 -21.74 -7.76
CA PRO A 289 -33.88 -20.32 -7.48
C PRO A 289 -32.56 -19.93 -6.77
N THR A 290 -32.32 -18.62 -6.82
CA THR A 290 -31.34 -17.78 -6.12
C THR A 290 -31.49 -17.82 -4.59
N GLN A 291 -30.39 -17.92 -3.83
CA GLN A 291 -30.17 -17.08 -2.63
C GLN A 291 -28.75 -17.19 -2.03
N GLN A 292 -28.09 -16.03 -1.97
CA GLN A 292 -27.26 -15.48 -0.89
C GLN A 292 -26.57 -16.46 0.10
N GLY A 293 -25.24 -16.49 0.05
CA GLY A 293 -24.37 -17.04 1.08
C GLY A 293 -23.01 -16.34 1.07
N LYS A 294 -22.71 -15.65 2.16
CA LYS A 294 -21.55 -14.77 2.40
C LYS A 294 -20.20 -15.49 2.31
N ALA A 295 -19.21 -14.71 1.86
CA ALA A 295 -17.81 -14.66 2.29
C ALA A 295 -16.98 -15.94 2.25
N PHE A 296 -15.87 -15.92 1.51
CA PHE A 296 -14.51 -15.94 2.08
C PHE A 296 -13.51 -15.33 1.08
N CYS A 297 -12.64 -14.47 1.60
CA CYS A 297 -11.49 -13.84 0.95
C CYS A 297 -10.58 -14.85 0.25
N TYR A 298 -9.92 -14.45 -0.85
CA TYR A 298 -8.45 -14.46 -0.92
C TYR A 298 -7.97 -13.28 -1.78
N CYS A 299 -6.92 -12.63 -1.29
CA CYS A 299 -6.30 -11.40 -1.77
C CYS A 299 -5.42 -11.62 -3.02
N TYR A 300 -5.31 -10.57 -3.83
CA TYR A 300 -4.03 -9.94 -4.17
C TYR A 300 -4.16 -8.43 -3.94
#